data_AF-A0A956KAR5-F1
#
_entry.id   AF-A0A956KAR5-F1
#
_cell.length_a   1.000
_cell.length_b   1.000
_cell.length_c   1.000
_cell.angle_alpha   90.00
_cell.angle_beta   90.00
_cell.angle_gamma   90.00
#
_symmetry.space_group_name_H-M   'P 1'
#
loop_
_entity.id
_entity.type
_entity.pdbx_description
1 polymer ?
#
loop_
_entity_poly.entity_id
_entity_poly.type
_entity_poly.pdbx_seq_one_letter_code
_entity_poly.pdbx_strand_id
1 'polypeptide(L)'
;YNLGDILGGREEQFALSYIENALTSSATLAPLSTREMSDVYKFVRMAKGEEVAATEFSHDYSGAEVQEILAVLRHLRRCQDVVLKVNQLYISSAAMDDAYRREPPFKLQGSYRNMNKLAEKVVPAMTEAEVDGLIDDHYLGEAQTLTTEAEQNLLKLAELRGRLSAEQQERWAHIKKEYARAKSLGGAEDDPAVRVLGQLSIVAERLESIRGALHEAADRSTAAQGDARAQQDRMLQAMLTAQEEAAARRAEADRKTAEDKPAKPKWNPPAGDGQMPAWLRPQLAQLTGALQALARPQLEVRVQNEPPPGVTELLAQQVAIVERTLVPLVRAATSRLADVTGLEVSVKELLARLREIDVFLRQGGSVG
;
A
#
# COMPACT_ATOMS: atom_id res chain seq x y z
N TYR A 1 -28.51 -2.02 -13.17
CA TYR A 1 -28.64 -2.21 -14.63
C TYR A 1 -27.46 -1.52 -15.29
N ASN A 2 -26.68 -2.26 -16.10
CA ASN A 2 -25.60 -1.69 -16.89
C ASN A 2 -26.16 -1.14 -18.20
N LEU A 3 -25.48 -0.16 -18.80
CA LEU A 3 -25.92 0.47 -20.05
C LEU A 3 -26.11 -0.57 -21.17
N GLY A 4 -25.29 -1.63 -21.20
CA GLY A 4 -25.43 -2.74 -22.16
C GLY A 4 -26.73 -3.54 -22.01
N ASP A 5 -27.25 -3.67 -20.79
CA ASP A 5 -28.52 -4.37 -20.54
C ASP A 5 -29.72 -3.57 -21.11
N ILE A 6 -29.60 -2.25 -21.18
CA ILE A 6 -30.63 -1.33 -21.68
C ILE A 6 -30.58 -1.22 -23.21
N LEU A 7 -29.37 -1.31 -23.79
CA LEU A 7 -29.15 -1.10 -25.22
C LEU A 7 -29.34 -2.37 -26.06
N GLY A 8 -29.47 -3.54 -25.44
CA GLY A 8 -29.84 -4.79 -26.13
C GLY A 8 -28.89 -5.17 -27.27
N GLY A 9 -27.58 -4.99 -27.09
CA GLY A 9 -26.56 -5.28 -28.10
C GLY A 9 -26.34 -4.16 -29.14
N ARG A 10 -26.88 -2.95 -28.91
CA ARG A 10 -26.70 -1.77 -29.78
C ARG A 10 -25.71 -0.76 -29.21
N GLU A 11 -24.75 -1.19 -28.40
CA GLU A 11 -23.79 -0.29 -27.75
C GLU A 11 -22.97 0.50 -28.77
N GLU A 12 -22.55 -0.14 -29.87
CA GLU A 12 -21.78 0.56 -30.92
C GLU A 12 -22.62 1.62 -31.65
N GLN A 13 -23.89 1.35 -31.91
CA GLN A 13 -24.80 2.31 -32.57
C GLN A 13 -25.08 3.50 -31.64
N PHE A 14 -25.33 3.23 -30.36
CA PHE A 14 -25.52 4.28 -29.36
C PHE A 14 -24.24 5.08 -29.11
N ALA A 15 -23.06 4.45 -29.15
CA ALA A 15 -21.83 5.20 -29.14
C ALA A 15 -21.78 6.12 -30.35
N LEU A 16 -21.92 5.58 -31.56
CA LEU A 16 -21.80 6.30 -32.82
C LEU A 16 -22.68 7.55 -32.91
N SER A 17 -23.89 7.51 -32.37
CA SER A 17 -24.79 8.67 -32.33
C SER A 17 -24.17 9.89 -31.62
N TYR A 18 -23.22 9.71 -30.69
CA TYR A 18 -22.49 10.83 -30.06
C TYR A 18 -21.59 11.56 -31.06
N ILE A 19 -20.96 10.83 -31.98
CA ILE A 19 -20.13 11.43 -33.04
C ILE A 19 -21.02 12.08 -34.09
N GLU A 20 -22.10 11.42 -34.49
CA GLU A 20 -23.07 11.97 -35.44
C GLU A 20 -23.63 13.32 -34.97
N ASN A 21 -24.04 13.42 -33.69
CA ASN A 21 -24.54 14.66 -33.10
C ASN A 21 -23.47 15.75 -32.95
N ALA A 22 -22.19 15.36 -32.94
CA ALA A 22 -21.05 16.27 -32.77
C ALA A 22 -20.45 16.75 -34.10
N LEU A 23 -20.88 16.21 -35.25
CA LEU A 23 -20.35 16.58 -36.56
C LEU A 23 -20.41 18.09 -36.80
N THR A 24 -21.56 18.70 -36.56
CA THR A 24 -21.78 20.14 -36.80
C THR A 24 -21.09 21.04 -35.77
N SER A 25 -20.73 20.49 -34.61
CA SER A 25 -20.00 21.20 -33.55
C SER A 25 -18.49 21.27 -33.82
N SER A 26 -17.93 20.35 -34.61
CA SER A 26 -16.51 20.37 -34.98
C SER A 26 -16.31 21.11 -36.30
N ALA A 27 -15.45 22.12 -36.33
CA ALA A 27 -15.15 22.87 -37.56
C ALA A 27 -14.63 21.96 -38.70
N THR A 28 -13.82 20.95 -38.36
CA THR A 28 -13.26 19.99 -39.34
C THR A 28 -14.30 18.99 -39.83
N LEU A 29 -15.23 18.55 -38.98
CA LEU A 29 -16.23 17.53 -39.35
C LEU A 29 -17.55 18.13 -39.86
N ALA A 30 -17.80 19.41 -39.63
CA ALA A 30 -19.04 20.08 -40.05
C ALA A 30 -19.35 19.90 -41.55
N PRO A 31 -18.36 19.94 -42.49
CA PRO A 31 -18.64 19.66 -43.89
C PRO A 31 -19.19 18.26 -44.17
N LEU A 32 -18.97 17.27 -43.28
CA LEU A 32 -19.51 15.93 -43.43
C LEU A 32 -21.02 15.87 -43.17
N SER A 33 -21.60 16.82 -42.42
CA SER A 33 -23.03 16.79 -42.11
C SER A 33 -23.93 17.08 -43.32
N THR A 34 -23.38 17.66 -44.39
CA THR A 34 -24.08 17.94 -45.65
C THR A 34 -23.75 16.93 -46.75
N ARG A 35 -22.87 15.96 -46.45
CA ARG A 35 -22.44 14.89 -47.35
C ARG A 35 -23.19 13.58 -47.02
N GLU A 36 -22.97 12.55 -47.83
CA GLU A 36 -23.57 11.24 -47.58
C GLU A 36 -23.07 10.64 -46.26
N MET A 37 -24.00 10.24 -45.39
CA MET A 37 -23.66 9.71 -44.06
C MET A 37 -22.83 8.41 -44.14
N SER A 38 -22.91 7.69 -45.25
CA SER A 38 -22.09 6.51 -45.50
C SER A 38 -20.58 6.82 -45.46
N ASP A 39 -20.17 8.04 -45.82
CA ASP A 39 -18.76 8.45 -45.76
C ASP A 39 -18.30 8.69 -44.33
N VAL A 40 -19.17 9.21 -43.45
CA VAL A 40 -18.88 9.33 -42.00
C VAL A 40 -18.58 7.95 -41.42
N TYR A 41 -19.38 6.94 -41.75
CA TYR A 41 -19.15 5.57 -41.28
C TYR A 41 -17.85 4.98 -41.82
N LYS A 42 -17.48 5.26 -43.06
CA LYS A 42 -16.18 4.86 -43.63
C LYS A 42 -15.02 5.52 -42.88
N PHE A 43 -15.10 6.82 -42.60
CA PHE A 43 -14.07 7.50 -41.81
C PHE A 43 -13.97 6.98 -40.37
N VAL A 44 -15.10 6.65 -39.73
CA VAL A 44 -15.09 6.04 -38.40
C VAL A 44 -14.41 4.67 -38.42
N ARG A 45 -14.67 3.84 -39.46
CA ARG A 45 -13.98 2.55 -39.65
C ARG A 45 -12.48 2.73 -39.89
N MET A 46 -12.10 3.68 -40.74
CA MET A 46 -10.69 4.03 -40.96
C MET A 46 -10.01 4.52 -39.68
N ALA A 47 -10.69 5.31 -38.86
CA ALA A 47 -10.18 5.76 -37.57
C ALA A 47 -10.00 4.61 -36.56
N LYS A 48 -10.71 3.48 -36.73
CA LYS A 48 -10.50 2.23 -35.99
C LYS A 48 -9.33 1.39 -36.54
N GLY A 49 -8.73 1.79 -37.66
CA GLY A 49 -7.60 1.10 -38.29
C GLY A 49 -7.98 0.18 -39.45
N GLU A 50 -9.23 0.22 -39.93
CA GLU A 50 -9.63 -0.52 -41.13
C GLU A 50 -9.11 0.17 -42.40
N GLU A 51 -8.62 -0.62 -43.36
CA GLU A 51 -8.30 -0.11 -44.69
C GLU A 51 -9.60 0.08 -45.49
N VAL A 52 -9.82 1.29 -45.99
CA VAL A 52 -10.94 1.64 -46.87
C VAL A 52 -10.35 2.31 -48.11
N ALA A 53 -10.73 1.83 -49.30
CA ALA A 53 -10.20 2.38 -50.54
C ALA A 53 -10.79 3.78 -50.81
N ALA A 54 -9.98 4.68 -51.37
CA ALA A 54 -10.42 6.04 -51.69
C ALA A 54 -11.63 6.07 -52.65
N THR A 55 -11.77 5.06 -53.51
CA THR A 55 -12.89 4.90 -54.46
C THR A 55 -14.21 4.52 -53.80
N GLU A 56 -14.22 4.13 -52.53
CA GLU A 56 -15.44 3.79 -51.81
C GLU A 56 -16.17 5.03 -51.30
N PHE A 57 -15.50 6.18 -51.21
CA PHE A 57 -16.11 7.44 -50.80
C PHE A 57 -17.05 7.99 -51.86
N SER A 58 -18.17 8.57 -51.42
CA SER A 58 -19.13 9.22 -52.33
C SER A 58 -18.67 10.61 -52.78
N HIS A 59 -17.74 11.20 -52.04
CA HIS A 59 -17.16 12.51 -52.30
C HIS A 59 -15.65 12.42 -52.51
N ASP A 60 -15.10 13.27 -53.37
CA ASP A 60 -13.67 13.35 -53.64
C ASP A 60 -12.94 14.13 -52.54
N TYR A 61 -12.58 13.44 -51.47
CA TYR A 61 -11.80 14.01 -50.38
C TYR A 61 -10.32 14.16 -50.78
N SER A 62 -9.74 15.33 -50.50
CA SER A 62 -8.29 15.48 -50.67
C SER A 62 -7.52 14.67 -49.62
N GLY A 63 -6.29 14.25 -49.94
CA GLY A 63 -5.46 13.50 -48.98
C GLY A 63 -5.24 14.25 -47.66
N ALA A 64 -5.09 15.58 -47.70
CA ALA A 64 -4.98 16.41 -46.50
C ALA A 64 -6.28 16.42 -45.67
N GLU A 65 -7.43 16.58 -46.34
CA GLU A 65 -8.75 16.55 -45.70
C GLU A 65 -9.02 15.21 -45.01
N VAL A 66 -8.68 14.09 -45.66
CA VAL A 66 -8.77 12.75 -45.05
C VAL A 66 -7.96 12.67 -43.77
N GLN A 67 -6.71 13.15 -43.77
CA GLN A 67 -5.85 13.10 -42.57
C GLN A 67 -6.40 13.96 -41.43
N GLU A 68 -6.91 15.16 -41.73
CA GLU A 68 -7.51 16.04 -40.72
C GLU A 68 -8.78 15.43 -40.10
N ILE A 69 -9.67 14.87 -40.93
CA ILE A 69 -10.88 14.18 -40.48
C ILE A 69 -10.51 13.00 -39.59
N LEU A 70 -9.55 12.17 -40.00
CA LEU A 70 -9.12 11.00 -39.23
C LEU A 70 -8.45 11.38 -37.91
N ALA A 71 -7.67 12.46 -37.88
CA ALA A 71 -7.08 12.97 -36.64
C ALA A 71 -8.18 13.40 -35.65
N VAL A 72 -9.13 14.23 -36.10
CA VAL A 72 -10.24 14.70 -35.24
C VAL A 72 -11.11 13.53 -34.77
N LEU A 73 -11.48 12.60 -35.64
CA LEU A 73 -12.30 11.44 -35.25
C LEU A 73 -11.60 10.57 -34.20
N ARG A 74 -10.29 10.37 -34.29
CA ARG A 74 -9.52 9.65 -33.26
C ARG A 74 -9.57 10.37 -31.91
N HIS A 75 -9.41 11.69 -31.90
CA HIS A 75 -9.54 12.49 -30.67
C HIS A 75 -10.96 12.46 -30.12
N LEU A 76 -11.98 12.62 -30.96
CA LEU A 76 -13.38 12.56 -30.54
C LEU A 76 -13.77 11.17 -30.01
N ARG A 77 -13.19 10.09 -30.55
CA ARG A 77 -13.39 8.74 -30.00
C ARG A 77 -12.90 8.64 -28.55
N ARG A 78 -11.75 9.24 -28.25
CA ARG A 78 -11.24 9.31 -26.87
C ARG A 78 -12.16 10.11 -25.95
N CYS A 79 -12.64 11.27 -26.41
CA CYS A 79 -13.65 12.06 -25.68
C CYS A 79 -14.93 11.25 -25.44
N GLN A 80 -15.45 10.62 -26.48
CA GLN A 80 -16.66 9.79 -26.45
C GLN A 80 -16.53 8.65 -25.45
N ASP A 81 -15.39 7.95 -25.39
CA ASP A 81 -15.17 6.87 -24.43
C ASP A 81 -15.31 7.36 -22.99
N VAL A 82 -14.79 8.55 -22.68
CA VAL A 82 -14.95 9.15 -21.34
C VAL A 82 -16.40 9.57 -21.12
N VAL A 83 -17.01 10.29 -22.06
CA VAL A 83 -18.41 10.76 -21.94
C VAL A 83 -19.37 9.60 -21.73
N LEU A 84 -19.21 8.50 -22.47
CA LEU A 84 -20.04 7.30 -22.31
C LEU A 84 -19.84 6.62 -20.95
N LYS A 85 -18.59 6.50 -20.49
CA LYS A 85 -18.29 5.98 -19.14
C LYS A 85 -18.91 6.86 -18.04
N VAL A 86 -18.83 8.19 -18.20
CA VAL A 86 -19.47 9.14 -17.26
C VAL A 86 -20.99 8.98 -17.29
N ASN A 87 -21.60 8.81 -18.46
CA ASN A 87 -23.04 8.57 -18.59
C ASN A 87 -23.46 7.28 -17.87
N GLN A 88 -22.74 6.19 -18.13
CA GLN A 88 -23.00 4.91 -17.49
C GLN A 88 -22.86 5.00 -15.97
N LEU A 89 -21.80 5.66 -15.50
CA LEU A 89 -21.57 5.85 -14.07
C LEU A 89 -22.67 6.71 -13.44
N TYR A 90 -23.08 7.80 -14.09
CA TYR A 90 -24.20 8.64 -13.65
C TYR A 90 -25.48 7.85 -13.50
N ILE A 91 -25.88 7.08 -14.52
CA ILE A 91 -27.09 6.24 -14.48
C ILE A 91 -26.99 5.20 -13.37
N SER A 92 -25.83 4.51 -13.25
CA SER A 92 -25.63 3.49 -12.21
C SER A 92 -25.67 4.09 -10.80
N SER A 93 -25.10 5.28 -10.61
CA SER A 93 -25.10 6.01 -9.34
C SER A 93 -26.50 6.51 -8.99
N ALA A 94 -27.26 7.02 -9.96
CA ALA A 94 -28.62 7.51 -9.77
C ALA A 94 -29.63 6.38 -9.49
N ALA A 95 -29.43 5.21 -10.09
CA ALA A 95 -30.27 4.03 -9.87
C ALA A 95 -29.92 3.25 -8.59
N MET A 96 -28.80 3.57 -7.93
CA MET A 96 -28.38 2.93 -6.69
C MET A 96 -29.11 3.54 -5.50
N ASP A 97 -29.86 2.69 -4.79
CA ASP A 97 -30.48 3.05 -3.51
C ASP A 97 -29.38 3.47 -2.51
N ASP A 98 -29.66 4.56 -1.79
CA ASP A 98 -28.74 5.10 -0.80
C ASP A 98 -28.37 4.06 0.26
N ALA A 99 -29.27 3.13 0.63
CA ALA A 99 -29.02 2.06 1.59
C ALA A 99 -27.86 1.13 1.22
N TYR A 100 -27.57 0.91 -0.08
CA TYR A 100 -26.49 0.02 -0.54
C TYR A 100 -25.22 0.75 -1.01
N ARG A 101 -25.26 2.08 -1.06
CA ARG A 101 -24.14 2.93 -1.49
C ARG A 101 -22.88 2.78 -0.61
N ARG A 102 -21.70 2.63 -1.24
CA ARG A 102 -20.41 2.50 -0.53
C ARG A 102 -19.47 3.70 -0.69
N GLU A 103 -19.82 4.62 -1.58
CA GLU A 103 -19.07 5.81 -1.91
C GLU A 103 -20.04 6.96 -2.23
N PRO A 104 -19.64 8.24 -2.09
CA PRO A 104 -20.53 9.35 -2.36
C PRO A 104 -21.18 9.32 -3.76
N PRO A 105 -22.36 9.95 -3.93
CA PRO A 105 -23.05 9.95 -5.21
C PRO A 105 -22.26 10.68 -6.31
N PHE A 106 -22.12 9.99 -7.43
CA PHE A 106 -21.63 10.57 -8.68
C PHE A 106 -22.77 11.27 -9.43
N LYS A 107 -22.54 12.52 -9.82
CA LYS A 107 -23.51 13.48 -10.37
C LYS A 107 -23.05 14.13 -11.68
N LEU A 108 -21.79 14.02 -12.07
CA LEU A 108 -21.34 14.49 -13.39
C LEU A 108 -22.03 13.68 -14.50
N GLN A 109 -22.41 14.35 -15.58
CA GLN A 109 -23.20 13.75 -16.65
C GLN A 109 -22.39 13.58 -17.94
N GLY A 110 -22.74 12.54 -18.70
CA GLY A 110 -22.18 12.24 -20.02
C GLY A 110 -23.25 12.35 -21.11
N SER A 111 -23.51 13.56 -21.58
CA SER A 111 -24.58 13.81 -22.57
C SER A 111 -24.04 14.19 -23.95
N TYR A 112 -24.91 14.16 -24.98
CA TYR A 112 -24.61 14.73 -26.30
C TYR A 112 -24.14 16.19 -26.21
N ARG A 113 -24.70 16.99 -25.30
CA ARG A 113 -24.26 18.37 -25.07
C ARG A 113 -22.80 18.43 -24.61
N ASN A 114 -22.39 17.51 -23.73
CA ASN A 114 -21.00 17.45 -23.28
C ASN A 114 -20.07 17.07 -24.44
N MET A 115 -20.50 16.12 -25.27
CA MET A 115 -19.75 15.73 -26.46
C MET A 115 -19.60 16.88 -27.46
N ASN A 116 -20.66 17.63 -27.72
CA ASN A 116 -20.64 18.78 -28.64
C ASN A 116 -19.70 19.88 -28.14
N LYS A 117 -19.76 20.22 -26.85
CA LYS A 117 -18.83 21.19 -26.24
C LYS A 117 -17.36 20.76 -26.33
N LEU A 118 -17.07 19.47 -26.22
CA LEU A 118 -15.72 18.94 -26.43
C LEU A 118 -15.33 19.03 -27.90
N ALA A 119 -16.23 18.65 -28.81
CA ALA A 119 -15.98 18.64 -30.25
C ALA A 119 -15.70 20.04 -30.83
N GLU A 120 -16.29 21.10 -30.27
CA GLU A 120 -16.00 22.50 -30.61
C GLU A 120 -14.53 22.89 -30.43
N LYS A 121 -13.82 22.22 -29.51
CA LYS A 121 -12.46 22.58 -29.11
C LYS A 121 -11.40 21.61 -29.60
N VAL A 122 -11.79 20.46 -30.14
CA VAL A 122 -10.87 19.45 -30.67
C VAL A 122 -10.39 19.87 -32.06
N VAL A 123 -9.07 19.90 -32.25
CA VAL A 123 -8.43 20.22 -33.54
C VAL A 123 -7.49 19.09 -33.99
N PRO A 124 -7.22 18.95 -35.31
CA PRO A 124 -6.40 17.85 -35.83
C PRO A 124 -4.98 17.74 -35.26
N ALA A 125 -4.41 18.87 -34.83
CA ALA A 125 -3.02 18.95 -34.38
C ALA A 125 -2.81 18.57 -32.90
N MET A 126 -3.87 18.23 -32.16
CA MET A 126 -3.77 17.92 -30.73
C MET A 126 -3.05 16.59 -30.49
N THR A 127 -2.35 16.54 -29.37
CA THR A 127 -1.82 15.31 -28.79
C THR A 127 -2.87 14.63 -27.90
N GLU A 128 -2.69 13.35 -27.60
CA GLU A 128 -3.58 12.65 -26.67
C GLU A 128 -3.62 13.29 -25.27
N ALA A 129 -2.49 13.83 -24.82
CA ALA A 129 -2.39 14.51 -23.53
C ALA A 129 -3.20 15.82 -23.51
N GLU A 130 -3.18 16.58 -24.60
CA GLU A 130 -3.99 17.80 -24.74
C GLU A 130 -5.49 17.48 -24.81
N VAL A 131 -5.87 16.39 -25.47
CA VAL A 131 -7.26 15.91 -25.45
C VAL A 131 -7.68 15.47 -24.04
N ASP A 132 -6.82 14.78 -23.31
CA ASP A 132 -7.11 14.43 -21.92
C ASP A 132 -7.26 15.68 -21.02
N GLY A 133 -6.42 16.69 -21.22
CA GLY A 133 -6.52 17.99 -20.53
C GLY A 133 -7.80 18.75 -20.88
N LEU A 134 -8.22 18.71 -22.15
CA LEU A 134 -9.50 19.29 -22.58
C LEU A 134 -10.69 18.66 -21.82
N ILE A 135 -10.66 17.34 -21.64
CA ILE A 135 -11.68 16.61 -20.89
C ILE A 135 -11.62 16.98 -19.40
N ASP A 136 -10.42 17.12 -18.83
CA ASP A 136 -10.22 17.59 -17.45
C ASP A 136 -10.88 18.97 -17.24
N ASP A 137 -10.55 19.95 -18.10
CA ASP A 137 -11.08 21.32 -18.04
C ASP A 137 -12.60 21.37 -18.22
N HIS A 138 -13.14 20.58 -19.16
CA HIS A 138 -14.58 20.49 -19.40
C HIS A 138 -15.32 20.00 -18.15
N TYR A 139 -14.87 18.90 -17.55
CA TYR A 139 -15.54 18.35 -16.37
C TYR A 139 -15.27 19.14 -15.09
N LEU A 140 -14.13 19.82 -14.99
CA LEU A 140 -13.89 20.81 -13.94
C LEU A 140 -14.94 21.93 -14.00
N GLY A 141 -15.27 22.42 -15.21
CA GLY A 141 -16.33 23.39 -15.43
C GLY A 141 -17.72 22.86 -15.05
N GLU A 142 -18.09 21.65 -15.49
CA GLU A 142 -19.39 21.05 -15.15
C GLU A 142 -19.50 20.71 -13.65
N ALA A 143 -18.39 20.50 -12.94
CA ALA A 143 -18.39 20.25 -11.49
C ALA A 143 -18.65 21.52 -10.65
N GLN A 144 -18.44 22.72 -11.20
CA GLN A 144 -18.62 23.98 -10.44
C GLN A 144 -20.04 24.13 -9.87
N THR A 145 -21.04 23.65 -10.60
CA THR A 145 -22.45 23.69 -10.16
C THR A 145 -22.76 22.71 -9.03
N LEU A 146 -21.86 21.76 -8.74
CA LEU A 146 -22.03 20.76 -7.69
C LEU A 146 -21.60 21.26 -6.31
N THR A 147 -21.01 22.45 -6.21
CA THR A 147 -20.62 23.09 -4.94
C THR A 147 -19.76 22.18 -4.05
N THR A 148 -20.28 21.73 -2.91
CA THR A 148 -19.61 20.85 -1.95
C THR A 148 -19.33 19.45 -2.50
N GLU A 149 -20.05 19.00 -3.52
CA GLU A 149 -19.89 17.68 -4.11
C GLU A 149 -18.93 17.66 -5.31
N ALA A 150 -18.36 18.81 -5.67
CA ALA A 150 -17.45 18.91 -6.81
C ALA A 150 -16.19 18.03 -6.63
N GLU A 151 -15.59 18.07 -5.44
CA GLU A 151 -14.34 17.34 -5.15
C GLU A 151 -14.51 15.83 -5.32
N GLN A 152 -15.51 15.23 -4.65
CA GLN A 152 -15.77 13.79 -4.74
C GLN A 152 -16.08 13.34 -6.18
N ASN A 153 -16.75 14.19 -6.96
CA ASN A 153 -17.12 13.88 -8.34
C ASN A 153 -15.91 13.93 -9.28
N LEU A 154 -15.03 14.92 -9.12
CA LEU A 154 -13.80 15.03 -9.92
C LEU A 154 -12.80 13.92 -9.57
N LEU A 155 -12.68 13.54 -8.29
CA LEU A 155 -11.86 12.41 -7.87
C LEU A 155 -12.40 11.10 -8.45
N LYS A 156 -13.73 10.89 -8.40
CA LYS A 156 -14.33 9.70 -9.01
C LYS A 156 -14.14 9.66 -10.53
N LEU A 157 -14.22 10.80 -11.20
CA LEU A 157 -13.91 10.91 -12.64
C LEU A 157 -12.45 10.55 -12.94
N ALA A 158 -11.52 11.06 -12.14
CA ALA A 158 -10.10 10.72 -12.28
C ALA A 158 -9.85 9.22 -12.04
N GLU A 159 -10.53 8.60 -11.06
CA GLU A 159 -10.51 7.15 -10.82
C GLU A 159 -11.00 6.38 -12.06
N LEU A 160 -12.15 6.78 -12.61
CA LEU A 160 -12.78 6.18 -13.80
C LEU A 160 -11.85 6.24 -15.03
N ARG A 161 -11.01 7.27 -15.11
CA ARG A 161 -10.04 7.47 -16.20
C ARG A 161 -8.67 6.87 -15.92
N GLY A 162 -8.43 6.31 -14.73
CA GLY A 162 -7.13 5.78 -14.33
C GLY A 162 -6.05 6.85 -14.18
N ARG A 163 -6.43 8.09 -13.85
CA ARG A 163 -5.56 9.29 -13.86
C ARG A 163 -5.43 9.95 -12.48
N LEU A 164 -5.72 9.24 -11.40
CA LEU A 164 -5.53 9.78 -10.05
C LEU A 164 -4.04 9.92 -9.72
N SER A 165 -3.61 11.11 -9.27
CA SER A 165 -2.31 11.30 -8.61
C SER A 165 -2.25 10.57 -7.27
N ALA A 166 -1.05 10.39 -6.70
CA ALA A 166 -0.89 9.79 -5.39
C ALA A 166 -1.67 10.54 -4.30
N GLU A 167 -1.63 11.89 -4.30
CA GLU A 167 -2.38 12.70 -3.34
C GLU A 167 -3.90 12.55 -3.54
N GLN A 168 -4.35 12.50 -4.81
CA GLN A 168 -5.76 12.31 -5.13
C GLN A 168 -6.28 10.93 -4.72
N GLN A 169 -5.45 9.88 -4.85
CA GLN A 169 -5.81 8.53 -4.40
C GLN A 169 -6.02 8.50 -2.88
N GLU A 170 -5.11 9.10 -2.12
CA GLU A 170 -5.24 9.20 -0.67
C GLU A 170 -6.46 10.03 -0.26
N ARG A 171 -6.68 11.18 -0.91
CA ARG A 171 -7.84 12.04 -0.67
C ARG A 171 -9.16 11.31 -0.97
N TRP A 172 -9.21 10.58 -2.08
CA TRP A 172 -10.37 9.79 -2.46
C TRP A 172 -10.64 8.64 -1.48
N ALA A 173 -9.60 7.95 -1.02
CA ALA A 173 -9.74 6.91 -0.01
C ALA A 173 -10.26 7.48 1.33
N HIS A 174 -9.79 8.66 1.74
CA HIS A 174 -10.27 9.36 2.93
C HIS A 174 -11.77 9.70 2.81
N ILE A 175 -12.19 10.30 1.68
CA ILE A 175 -13.60 10.65 1.44
C ILE A 175 -14.50 9.41 1.47
N LYS A 176 -14.09 8.29 0.86
CA LYS A 176 -14.86 7.03 0.90
C LYS A 176 -15.00 6.49 2.33
N LYS A 177 -13.94 6.55 3.15
CA LYS A 177 -13.97 6.14 4.57
C LYS A 177 -14.93 6.99 5.39
N GLU A 178 -14.84 8.32 5.27
CA GLU A 178 -15.72 9.24 5.99
C GLU A 178 -17.18 9.06 5.56
N TYR A 179 -17.44 8.87 4.26
CA TYR A 179 -18.78 8.57 3.76
C TYR A 179 -19.35 7.26 4.34
N ALA A 180 -18.57 6.18 4.34
CA ALA A 180 -18.98 4.90 4.92
C ALA A 180 -19.27 5.00 6.43
N ARG A 181 -18.43 5.75 7.16
CA ARG A 181 -18.61 6.02 8.59
C ARG A 181 -19.87 6.84 8.86
N ALA A 182 -20.05 7.96 8.14
CA ALA A 182 -21.24 8.79 8.25
C ALA A 182 -22.52 7.98 7.96
N LYS A 183 -22.49 7.10 6.95
CA LYS A 183 -23.60 6.23 6.61
C LYS A 183 -23.89 5.16 7.68
N SER A 184 -22.85 4.55 8.27
CA SER A 184 -23.03 3.59 9.38
C SER A 184 -23.66 4.23 10.63
N LEU A 185 -23.44 5.53 10.81
CA LEU A 185 -24.01 6.33 11.90
C LEU A 185 -25.39 6.92 11.54
N GLY A 186 -25.62 7.24 10.27
CA GLY A 186 -26.79 7.96 9.75
C GLY A 186 -27.94 7.08 9.26
N GLY A 187 -27.76 5.77 9.09
CA GLY A 187 -28.85 4.83 8.79
C GLY A 187 -29.78 4.52 9.98
N ALA A 188 -29.63 5.25 11.09
CA ALA A 188 -30.12 4.89 12.42
C ALA A 188 -30.76 6.09 13.16
N GLU A 189 -31.42 7.01 12.46
CA GLU A 189 -32.12 8.09 13.16
C GLU A 189 -33.29 7.56 14.02
N ASP A 190 -33.88 6.40 13.69
CA ASP A 190 -35.07 5.88 14.39
C ASP A 190 -34.88 4.63 15.27
N ASP A 191 -33.70 3.96 15.28
CA ASP A 191 -33.51 2.74 16.09
C ASP A 191 -32.37 2.85 17.11
N PRO A 192 -32.69 2.98 18.42
CA PRO A 192 -31.72 2.98 19.51
C PRO A 192 -30.80 1.74 19.54
N ALA A 193 -31.28 0.58 19.09
CA ALA A 193 -30.46 -0.63 19.06
C ALA A 193 -29.35 -0.56 17.99
N VAL A 194 -29.66 0.02 16.83
CA VAL A 194 -28.68 0.24 15.74
C VAL A 194 -27.63 1.28 16.16
N ARG A 195 -28.04 2.31 16.89
CA ARG A 195 -27.11 3.31 17.47
C ARG A 195 -26.12 2.67 18.43
N VAL A 196 -26.58 1.82 19.34
CA VAL A 196 -25.72 1.09 20.29
C VAL A 196 -24.78 0.14 19.54
N LEU A 197 -25.26 -0.57 18.51
CA LEU A 197 -24.41 -1.44 17.67
C LEU A 197 -23.35 -0.66 16.90
N GLY A 198 -23.67 0.54 16.40
CA GLY A 198 -22.72 1.45 15.78
C GLY A 198 -21.64 1.91 16.76
N GLN A 199 -22.03 2.26 18.00
CA GLN A 199 -21.07 2.62 19.05
C GLN A 199 -20.18 1.43 19.44
N LEU A 200 -20.73 0.21 19.53
CA LEU A 200 -19.95 -1.01 19.80
C LEU A 200 -18.96 -1.32 18.67
N SER A 201 -19.34 -1.05 17.42
CA SER A 201 -18.45 -1.20 16.27
C SER A 201 -17.28 -0.23 16.33
N ILE A 202 -17.53 1.02 16.75
CA ILE A 202 -16.46 2.03 16.99
C ILE A 202 -15.53 1.58 18.13
N VAL A 203 -16.07 0.96 19.19
CA VAL A 203 -15.26 0.40 20.27
C VAL A 203 -14.37 -0.73 19.75
N ALA A 204 -14.92 -1.63 18.93
CA ALA A 204 -14.17 -2.73 18.33
C ALA A 204 -13.02 -2.23 17.43
N GLU A 205 -13.28 -1.23 16.58
CA GLU A 205 -12.26 -0.62 15.71
C GLU A 205 -11.16 0.07 16.53
N ARG A 206 -11.51 0.73 17.63
CA ARG A 206 -10.52 1.35 18.54
C ARG A 206 -9.67 0.31 19.25
N LEU A 207 -10.26 -0.80 19.70
CA LEU A 207 -9.51 -1.91 20.30
C LEU A 207 -8.55 -2.53 19.28
N GLU A 208 -8.97 -2.64 18.03
CA GLU A 208 -8.12 -3.10 16.93
C GLU A 208 -6.93 -2.16 16.68
N SER A 209 -7.16 -0.84 16.66
CA SER A 209 -6.08 0.16 16.57
C SER A 209 -5.11 0.07 17.74
N ILE A 210 -5.61 -0.11 18.97
CA ILE A 210 -4.74 -0.27 20.16
C ILE A 210 -3.92 -1.56 20.03
N ARG A 211 -4.53 -2.65 19.56
CA ARG A 211 -3.82 -3.91 19.28
C ARG A 211 -2.71 -3.72 18.25
N GLY A 212 -2.97 -2.99 17.17
CA GLY A 212 -1.96 -2.64 16.16
C GLY A 212 -0.81 -1.82 16.74
N ALA A 213 -1.12 -0.76 17.50
CA ALA A 213 -0.12 0.08 18.16
C ALA A 213 0.73 -0.70 19.18
N LEU A 214 0.14 -1.65 19.90
CA LEU A 214 0.85 -2.56 20.80
C LEU A 214 1.78 -3.51 20.06
N HIS A 215 1.34 -4.07 18.92
CA HIS A 215 2.20 -4.89 18.06
C HIS A 215 3.40 -4.09 17.54
N GLU A 216 3.18 -2.88 17.02
CA GLU A 216 4.28 -2.01 16.55
C GLU A 216 5.22 -1.57 17.68
N ALA A 217 4.71 -1.38 18.89
CA ALA A 217 5.55 -1.08 20.06
C ALA A 217 6.37 -2.31 20.49
N ALA A 218 5.80 -3.51 20.44
CA ALA A 218 6.49 -4.76 20.71
C ALA A 218 7.56 -5.06 19.65
N ASP A 219 7.26 -4.84 18.37
CA ASP A 219 8.20 -5.01 17.27
C ASP A 219 9.37 -4.02 17.37
N ARG A 220 9.11 -2.76 17.77
CA ARG A 220 10.18 -1.78 18.05
C ARG A 220 11.03 -2.17 19.27
N SER A 221 10.43 -2.74 20.30
CA SER A 221 11.15 -3.21 21.49
C SER A 221 12.05 -4.41 21.18
N THR A 222 11.56 -5.37 20.39
CA THR A 222 12.33 -6.54 19.96
C THR A 222 13.45 -6.17 19.00
N ALA A 223 13.21 -5.23 18.08
CA ALA A 223 14.24 -4.68 17.19
C ALA A 223 15.36 -3.96 17.98
N ALA A 224 15.00 -3.11 18.95
CA ALA A 224 15.97 -2.42 19.80
C ALA A 224 16.81 -3.39 20.66
N GLN A 225 16.21 -4.49 21.14
CA GLN A 225 16.92 -5.56 21.85
C GLN A 225 17.83 -6.38 20.91
N GLY A 226 17.43 -6.58 19.66
CA GLY A 226 18.25 -7.23 18.62
C GLY A 226 19.48 -6.41 18.25
N ASP A 227 19.32 -5.10 18.08
CA ASP A 227 20.43 -4.18 17.78
C ASP A 227 21.43 -4.10 18.94
N ALA A 228 20.95 -4.08 20.19
CA ALA A 228 21.82 -4.09 21.37
C ALA A 228 22.65 -5.38 21.47
N ARG A 229 22.06 -6.56 21.18
CA ARG A 229 22.78 -7.83 21.12
C ARG A 229 23.79 -7.87 19.99
N ALA A 230 23.41 -7.41 18.79
CA ALA A 230 24.32 -7.37 17.64
C ALA A 230 25.51 -6.41 17.89
N GLN A 231 25.31 -5.30 18.60
CA GLN A 231 26.36 -4.38 18.99
C GLN A 231 27.31 -5.02 20.03
N GLN A 232 26.77 -5.78 20.98
CA GLN A 232 27.55 -6.50 21.99
C GLN A 232 28.41 -7.62 21.36
N ASP A 233 27.86 -8.36 20.41
CA ASP A 233 28.58 -9.40 19.66
C ASP A 233 29.72 -8.82 18.81
N ARG A 234 29.48 -7.68 18.13
CA ARG A 234 30.53 -6.97 17.39
C ARG A 234 31.66 -6.50 18.30
N MET A 235 31.32 -6.01 19.49
CA MET A 235 32.32 -5.57 20.48
C MET A 235 33.15 -6.74 21.00
N LEU A 236 32.52 -7.90 21.23
CA LEU A 236 33.21 -9.12 21.64
C LEU A 236 34.16 -9.63 20.54
N GLN A 237 33.71 -9.64 19.28
CA GLN A 237 34.54 -10.01 18.14
C GLN A 237 35.72 -9.05 17.95
N ALA A 238 35.50 -7.74 18.07
CA ALA A 238 36.58 -6.75 17.96
C ALA A 238 37.64 -6.93 19.07
N MET A 239 37.22 -7.34 20.27
CA MET A 239 38.13 -7.62 21.38
C MET A 239 38.95 -8.90 21.14
N LEU A 240 38.34 -9.94 20.55
CA LEU A 240 39.02 -11.18 20.17
C LEU A 240 40.05 -10.94 19.06
N THR A 241 39.68 -10.22 18.00
CA THR A 241 40.61 -9.87 16.90
C THR A 241 41.78 -9.02 17.41
N ALA A 242 41.52 -8.08 18.34
CA ALA A 242 42.58 -7.29 18.95
C ALA A 242 43.54 -8.15 19.81
N GLN A 243 43.04 -9.19 20.48
CA GLN A 243 43.91 -10.14 21.19
C GLN A 243 44.75 -10.99 20.22
N GLU A 244 44.17 -11.46 19.12
CA GLU A 244 44.89 -12.25 18.11
C GLU A 244 45.99 -11.41 17.43
N GLU A 245 45.71 -10.16 17.09
CA GLU A 245 46.72 -9.23 16.56
C GLU A 245 47.82 -8.94 17.57
N ALA A 246 47.48 -8.76 18.85
CA ALA A 246 48.47 -8.57 19.90
C ALA A 246 49.34 -9.83 20.10
N ALA A 247 48.77 -11.03 19.99
CA ALA A 247 49.49 -12.29 20.03
C ALA A 247 50.41 -12.46 18.80
N ALA A 248 49.95 -12.08 17.61
CA ALA A 248 50.74 -12.09 16.38
C ALA A 248 51.92 -11.11 16.45
N ARG A 249 51.71 -9.90 16.98
CA ARG A 249 52.80 -8.92 17.21
C ARG A 249 53.82 -9.39 18.24
N ARG A 250 53.38 -10.09 19.30
CA ARG A 250 54.30 -10.75 20.25
C ARG A 250 55.10 -11.85 19.58
N ALA A 251 54.44 -12.72 18.81
CA ALA A 251 55.11 -13.78 18.06
C ALA A 251 56.10 -13.24 17.02
N GLU A 252 55.79 -12.11 16.35
CA GLU A 252 56.69 -11.45 15.41
C GLU A 252 57.86 -10.74 16.11
N ALA A 253 57.63 -10.15 17.29
CA ALA A 253 58.69 -9.61 18.14
C ALA A 253 59.64 -10.72 18.63
N ASP A 254 59.11 -11.87 19.04
CA ASP A 254 59.89 -13.05 19.41
C ASP A 254 60.67 -13.60 18.21
N ARG A 255 60.12 -13.50 16.99
CA ARG A 255 60.78 -13.87 15.74
C ARG A 255 61.93 -12.93 15.37
N LYS A 256 61.75 -11.63 15.52
CA LYS A 256 62.79 -10.60 15.28
C LYS A 256 63.90 -10.66 16.33
N THR A 257 63.59 -11.07 17.56
CA THR A 257 64.60 -11.29 18.62
C THR A 257 65.39 -12.59 18.41
N ALA A 258 64.89 -13.52 17.60
CA ALA A 258 65.55 -14.78 17.26
C ALA A 258 66.53 -14.69 16.07
N GLU A 259 66.58 -13.57 15.34
CA GLU A 259 67.49 -13.35 14.20
C GLU A 259 68.89 -12.86 14.61
N ASP A 260 69.14 -12.57 15.88
CA ASP A 260 70.48 -12.26 16.40
C ASP A 260 70.97 -13.38 17.34
N LYS A 261 71.57 -14.42 16.75
CA LYS A 261 72.32 -15.45 17.47
C LYS A 261 73.75 -15.49 16.97
N PRO A 262 74.78 -15.38 17.84
CA PRO A 262 76.04 -16.02 17.56
C PRO A 262 75.95 -17.53 17.92
N ALA A 263 76.40 -18.34 16.97
CA ALA A 263 76.89 -19.73 17.04
C ALA A 263 76.14 -20.80 17.86
N LYS A 264 75.67 -21.82 17.13
CA LYS A 264 75.23 -23.13 17.66
C LYS A 264 76.39 -23.84 18.41
N PRO A 265 76.19 -24.37 19.63
CA PRO A 265 77.05 -25.43 20.12
C PRO A 265 76.72 -26.74 19.40
N LYS A 266 77.72 -27.33 18.73
CA LYS A 266 77.66 -28.72 18.21
C LYS A 266 77.56 -29.67 19.40
N TRP A 267 76.47 -30.45 19.48
CA TRP A 267 76.42 -31.63 20.33
C TRP A 267 76.93 -32.84 19.53
N ASN A 268 78.04 -33.43 19.98
CA ASN A 268 78.45 -34.77 19.55
C ASN A 268 77.85 -35.79 20.53
N PRO A 269 77.17 -36.85 20.06
CA PRO A 269 76.71 -37.91 20.95
C PRO A 269 77.92 -38.73 21.43
N PRO A 270 78.04 -39.07 22.72
CA PRO A 270 78.97 -40.09 23.15
C PRO A 270 78.46 -41.46 22.68
N ALA A 271 79.34 -42.24 22.05
CA ALA A 271 79.19 -43.68 21.92
C ALA A 271 79.24 -44.27 23.34
N GLY A 272 78.25 -45.08 23.70
CA GLY A 272 78.22 -45.73 25.00
C GLY A 272 76.86 -46.33 25.31
N ASP A 273 76.84 -47.65 25.36
CA ASP A 273 75.71 -48.49 25.72
C ASP A 273 75.31 -48.16 27.17
N GLY A 274 74.23 -47.38 27.34
CA GLY A 274 73.84 -46.87 28.66
C GLY A 274 72.36 -46.50 28.69
N GLN A 275 71.64 -47.10 29.63
CA GLN A 275 70.20 -46.89 29.87
C GLN A 275 69.84 -45.40 29.96
N MET A 276 68.83 -44.96 29.20
CA MET A 276 68.27 -43.61 29.34
C MET A 276 67.81 -43.35 30.79
N PRO A 277 68.13 -42.19 31.38
CA PRO A 277 67.74 -41.88 32.75
C PRO A 277 66.22 -41.85 32.93
N ALA A 278 65.71 -42.52 33.96
CA ALA A 278 64.28 -42.64 34.25
C ALA A 278 63.55 -41.28 34.43
N TRP A 279 64.29 -40.22 34.82
CA TRP A 279 63.74 -38.89 35.03
C TRP A 279 63.30 -38.19 33.74
N LEU A 280 63.87 -38.55 32.58
CA LEU A 280 63.62 -37.89 31.29
C LEU A 280 62.35 -38.43 30.57
N ARG A 281 61.91 -39.64 30.93
CA ARG A 281 60.73 -40.30 30.37
C ARG A 281 59.40 -39.56 30.64
N PRO A 282 59.08 -39.08 31.87
CA PRO A 282 57.83 -38.39 32.12
C PRO A 282 57.72 -37.03 31.41
N GLN A 283 58.85 -36.35 31.19
CA GLN A 283 58.86 -35.04 30.52
C GLN A 283 58.61 -35.17 29.01
N LEU A 284 59.17 -36.19 28.36
CA LEU A 284 58.85 -36.50 26.96
C LEU A 284 57.39 -36.94 26.80
N ALA A 285 56.85 -37.73 27.75
CA ALA A 285 55.44 -38.14 27.75
C ALA A 285 54.48 -36.94 27.88
N GLN A 286 54.79 -35.97 28.75
CA GLN A 286 54.03 -34.72 28.89
C GLN A 286 54.03 -33.87 27.61
N LEU A 287 55.17 -33.80 26.91
CA LEU A 287 55.29 -33.06 25.64
C LEU A 287 54.46 -33.70 24.52
N THR A 288 54.46 -35.03 24.40
CA THR A 288 53.56 -35.74 23.47
C THR A 288 52.09 -35.62 23.84
N GLY A 289 51.75 -35.62 25.13
CA GLY A 289 50.37 -35.43 25.61
C GLY A 289 49.83 -34.02 25.33
N ALA A 290 50.66 -32.99 25.53
CA ALA A 290 50.30 -31.61 25.23
C ALA A 290 50.07 -31.39 23.72
N LEU A 291 50.87 -32.03 22.85
CA LEU A 291 50.69 -31.97 21.40
C LEU A 291 49.45 -32.75 20.91
N GLN A 292 49.04 -33.83 21.59
CA GLN A 292 47.80 -34.56 21.28
C GLN A 292 46.54 -33.84 21.78
N ALA A 293 46.60 -33.08 22.88
CA ALA A 293 45.49 -32.28 23.40
C ALA A 293 45.13 -31.08 22.49
N LEU A 294 46.13 -30.50 21.82
CA LEU A 294 45.92 -29.42 20.83
C LEU A 294 45.30 -29.91 19.51
N ALA A 295 45.25 -31.22 19.25
CA ALA A 295 44.81 -31.81 17.98
C ALA A 295 43.35 -32.30 17.96
N ARG A 296 42.55 -32.09 19.03
CA ARG A 296 41.13 -32.49 19.07
C ARG A 296 40.24 -31.47 19.80
N PRO A 297 39.56 -30.56 19.08
CA PRO A 297 38.50 -29.75 19.68
C PRO A 297 37.20 -30.56 19.72
N GLN A 298 36.64 -30.79 20.90
CA GLN A 298 35.24 -31.21 21.05
C GLN A 298 34.48 -30.09 21.74
N LEU A 299 33.79 -29.27 20.94
CA LEU A 299 32.78 -28.32 21.40
C LEU A 299 31.45 -29.07 21.50
N GLU A 300 31.03 -29.46 22.71
CA GLU A 300 29.63 -29.84 22.94
C GLU A 300 28.79 -28.57 23.08
N VAL A 301 28.13 -28.15 22.00
CA VAL A 301 27.09 -27.12 22.04
C VAL A 301 25.76 -27.80 22.33
N ARG A 302 25.31 -27.76 23.59
CA ARG A 302 23.91 -28.04 23.94
C ARG A 302 23.10 -26.76 23.84
N VAL A 303 22.30 -26.63 22.79
CA VAL A 303 21.26 -25.59 22.69
C VAL A 303 20.05 -26.07 23.49
N GLN A 304 19.92 -25.63 24.75
CA GLN A 304 18.64 -25.67 25.46
C GLN A 304 17.87 -24.41 25.10
N ASN A 305 16.83 -24.56 24.28
CA ASN A 305 15.92 -23.49 23.92
C ASN A 305 14.74 -23.51 24.91
N GLU A 306 14.96 -23.02 26.14
CA GLU A 306 13.86 -22.64 27.02
C GLU A 306 13.48 -21.18 26.72
N PRO A 307 12.19 -20.83 26.63
CA PRO A 307 11.77 -19.45 26.47
C PRO A 307 12.28 -18.61 27.66
N PRO A 308 12.77 -17.38 27.42
CA PRO A 308 13.39 -16.59 28.48
C PRO A 308 12.38 -16.26 29.59
N PRO A 309 12.82 -16.24 30.86
CA PRO A 309 11.94 -15.92 31.99
C PRO A 309 11.37 -14.51 31.81
N GLY A 310 10.05 -14.40 31.90
CA GLY A 310 9.31 -13.14 31.70
C GLY A 310 8.18 -13.23 30.67
N VAL A 311 8.25 -14.12 29.68
CA VAL A 311 7.18 -14.26 28.67
C VAL A 311 5.92 -14.92 29.26
N THR A 312 6.11 -15.93 30.12
CA THR A 312 5.03 -16.55 30.91
C THR A 312 4.44 -15.60 31.94
N GLU A 313 5.27 -14.76 32.60
CA GLU A 313 4.82 -13.71 33.52
C GLU A 313 3.99 -12.64 32.80
N LEU A 314 4.45 -12.20 31.62
CA LEU A 314 3.75 -11.20 30.80
C LEU A 314 2.44 -11.74 30.22
N LEU A 315 2.42 -12.99 29.75
CA LEU A 315 1.18 -13.64 29.30
C LEU A 315 0.20 -13.83 30.47
N ALA A 316 0.68 -14.20 31.65
CA ALA A 316 -0.15 -14.29 32.86
C ALA A 316 -0.67 -12.91 33.29
N GLN A 317 0.14 -11.85 33.20
CA GLN A 317 -0.30 -10.46 33.44
C GLN A 317 -1.33 -9.99 32.41
N GLN A 318 -1.15 -10.32 31.13
CA GLN A 318 -2.08 -9.99 30.05
C GLN A 318 -3.44 -10.67 30.25
N VAL A 319 -3.44 -11.96 30.60
CA VAL A 319 -4.68 -12.70 30.93
C VAL A 319 -5.35 -12.15 32.19
N ALA A 320 -4.57 -11.81 33.23
CA ALA A 320 -5.10 -11.22 34.46
C ALA A 320 -5.67 -9.81 34.26
N ILE A 321 -5.09 -8.99 33.38
CA ILE A 321 -5.62 -7.67 33.03
C ILE A 321 -6.93 -7.81 32.25
N VAL A 322 -6.98 -8.72 31.28
CA VAL A 322 -8.20 -9.05 30.52
C VAL A 322 -9.30 -9.55 31.45
N GLU A 323 -9.03 -10.49 32.36
CA GLU A 323 -10.02 -10.99 33.32
C GLU A 323 -10.48 -9.91 34.31
N ARG A 324 -9.57 -9.06 34.79
CA ARG A 324 -9.87 -8.05 35.81
C ARG A 324 -10.51 -6.78 35.26
N THR A 325 -10.45 -6.55 33.94
CA THR A 325 -11.08 -5.39 33.28
C THR A 325 -12.31 -5.77 32.47
N LEU A 326 -12.27 -6.80 31.62
CA LEU A 326 -13.39 -7.12 30.73
C LEU A 326 -14.54 -7.84 31.44
N VAL A 327 -14.26 -8.74 32.40
CA VAL A 327 -15.33 -9.52 33.07
C VAL A 327 -16.23 -8.66 33.96
N PRO A 328 -15.71 -7.71 34.77
CA PRO A 328 -16.57 -6.79 35.54
C PRO A 328 -17.33 -5.81 34.63
N LEU A 329 -16.74 -5.38 33.51
CA LEU A 329 -17.36 -4.45 32.56
C LEU A 329 -18.50 -5.09 31.76
N VAL A 330 -18.32 -6.34 31.31
CA VAL A 330 -19.37 -7.11 30.63
C VAL A 330 -20.51 -7.42 31.61
N ARG A 331 -20.21 -7.77 32.87
CA ARG A 331 -21.23 -7.96 33.93
C ARG A 331 -21.98 -6.68 34.29
N ALA A 332 -21.29 -5.54 34.36
CA ALA A 332 -21.91 -4.24 34.60
C ALA A 332 -22.85 -3.84 33.45
N ALA A 333 -22.42 -4.07 32.20
CA ALA A 333 -23.22 -3.81 31.00
C ALA A 333 -24.44 -4.73 30.87
N THR A 334 -24.34 -6.01 31.25
CA THR A 334 -25.49 -6.94 31.25
C THR A 334 -26.47 -6.69 32.41
N SER A 335 -26.02 -6.18 33.55
CA SER A 335 -26.90 -5.91 34.70
C SER A 335 -27.84 -4.69 34.53
N ARG A 336 -27.61 -3.83 33.53
CA ARG A 336 -28.34 -2.57 33.30
C ARG A 336 -29.07 -2.51 31.95
N LEU A 337 -29.53 -3.65 31.43
CA LEU A 337 -30.22 -3.75 30.14
C LEU A 337 -31.60 -3.03 30.08
N ALA A 338 -32.08 -2.44 31.18
CA ALA A 338 -33.35 -1.70 31.21
C ALA A 338 -33.20 -0.17 31.07
N ASP A 339 -31.98 0.37 31.10
CA ASP A 339 -31.73 1.83 31.01
C ASP A 339 -30.78 2.16 29.86
N VAL A 340 -31.37 2.50 28.71
CA VAL A 340 -30.67 2.87 27.47
C VAL A 340 -29.80 4.12 27.67
N THR A 341 -30.22 5.05 28.53
CA THR A 341 -29.47 6.30 28.80
C THR A 341 -28.22 6.01 29.62
N GLY A 342 -28.33 5.14 30.63
CA GLY A 342 -27.19 4.68 31.43
C GLY A 342 -26.16 3.89 30.62
N LEU A 343 -26.62 3.13 29.61
CA LEU A 343 -25.76 2.43 28.67
C LEU A 343 -24.96 3.41 27.80
N GLU A 344 -25.60 4.45 27.25
CA GLU A 344 -24.92 5.46 26.43
C GLU A 344 -23.84 6.23 27.21
N VAL A 345 -24.10 6.59 28.47
CA VAL A 345 -23.11 7.24 29.35
C VAL A 345 -21.93 6.30 29.62
N SER A 346 -22.21 5.03 29.92
CA SER A 346 -21.17 4.02 30.20
C SER A 346 -20.28 3.77 28.98
N VAL A 347 -20.86 3.72 27.77
CA VAL A 347 -20.11 3.56 26.52
C VAL A 347 -19.25 4.80 26.23
N LYS A 348 -19.76 6.01 26.49
CA LYS A 348 -18.98 7.25 26.36
C LYS A 348 -17.78 7.29 27.32
N GLU A 349 -17.95 6.87 28.58
CA GLU A 349 -16.85 6.77 29.55
C GLU A 349 -15.81 5.73 29.11
N LEU A 350 -16.26 4.60 28.58
CA LEU A 350 -15.38 3.54 28.06
C LEU A 350 -14.54 4.05 26.88
N LEU A 351 -15.18 4.76 25.94
CA LEU A 351 -14.51 5.39 24.80
C LEU A 351 -13.50 6.49 25.20
N ALA A 352 -13.74 7.19 26.31
CA ALA A 352 -12.80 8.17 26.85
C ALA A 352 -11.56 7.48 27.43
N ARG A 353 -11.74 6.43 28.25
CA ARG A 353 -10.64 5.65 28.82
C ARG A 353 -9.78 4.97 27.75
N LEU A 354 -10.40 4.41 26.70
CA LEU A 354 -9.66 3.82 25.59
C LEU A 354 -8.81 4.84 24.84
N ARG A 355 -9.26 6.09 24.72
CA ARG A 355 -8.47 7.18 24.12
C ARG A 355 -7.25 7.53 24.97
N GLU A 356 -7.41 7.61 26.29
CA GLU A 356 -6.29 7.86 27.21
C GLU A 356 -5.22 6.78 27.10
N ILE A 357 -5.62 5.51 27.01
CA ILE A 357 -4.71 4.38 26.83
C ILE A 357 -3.98 4.45 25.47
N ASP A 358 -4.68 4.73 24.37
CA ASP A 358 -4.05 4.88 23.03
C ASP A 358 -3.02 6.02 23.02
N VAL A 359 -3.33 7.17 23.64
CA VAL A 359 -2.38 8.30 23.77
C VAL A 359 -1.16 7.90 24.59
N PHE A 360 -1.35 7.24 25.73
CA PHE A 360 -0.27 6.78 26.60
C PHE A 360 0.68 5.82 25.87
N LEU A 361 0.12 4.86 25.12
CA LEU A 361 0.90 3.89 24.34
C LEU A 361 1.68 4.55 23.19
N ARG A 362 1.10 5.53 22.50
CA ARG A 362 1.77 6.28 21.41
C ARG A 362 2.89 7.19 21.90
N GLN A 363 2.82 7.67 23.15
CA GLN A 363 3.84 8.54 23.76
C GLN A 363 4.99 7.76 24.45
N GLY A 364 5.03 6.43 24.31
CA GLY A 364 6.16 5.62 24.77
C GLY A 364 6.27 5.48 26.30
N GLY A 365 5.16 5.61 27.03
CA GLY A 365 5.12 5.31 28.47
C GLY A 365 6.01 6.20 29.36
N SER A 366 6.34 7.43 28.94
CA SER A 366 7.14 8.34 29.75
C SER A 366 6.27 9.29 30.56
N VAL A 367 6.07 8.99 31.85
CA VAL A 367 5.83 10.01 32.89
C VAL A 367 6.65 9.64 34.13
N GLY A 368 7.55 10.56 34.50
CA GLY A 368 8.05 10.91 35.84
C GLY A 368 8.17 9.85 36.92
#